data_AF-U7QQJ5-F1
#
_entry.id   AF-U7QQJ5-F1
#
_cell.length_a   1.000
_cell.length_b   1.000
_cell.length_c   1.000
_cell.angle_alpha   90.00
_cell.angle_beta   90.00
_cell.angle_gamma   90.00
#
_symmetry.space_group_name_H-M   'P 1'
#
loop_
_entity.id
_entity.type
_entity.pdbx_description
1 polymer ?
#
loop_
_entity_poly.entity_id
_entity_poly.type
_entity_poly.pdbx_seq_one_letter_code
_entity_poly.pdbx_strand_id
1 'polypeptide(L)'
;MMDKVKYITYLETNNVLCRLKVNGIYTLSNFGSIRGTISTGYNVAVILQNGKNVISLDMGPLSARDDKYVYKEKNAECKVRLVRVTPYESDEVTNIITSVADKNGTLEPD
;
A
#
# COMPACT_ATOMS: atom_id res chain seq x y z
N MET A 1 -23.96 21.77 9.08
CA MET A 1 -23.81 20.32 9.36
C MET A 1 -22.35 19.99 9.16
N MET A 2 -21.70 19.25 10.06
CA MET A 2 -20.34 18.79 9.79
C MET A 2 -20.44 17.69 8.74
N ASP A 3 -19.91 17.91 7.55
CA ASP A 3 -19.92 16.90 6.51
C ASP A 3 -19.27 15.62 7.04
N LYS A 4 -19.90 14.46 6.80
CA LYS A 4 -19.34 13.15 7.18
C LYS A 4 -18.14 12.86 6.28
N VAL A 5 -16.99 13.45 6.61
CA VAL A 5 -15.73 13.21 5.91
C VAL A 5 -15.18 11.85 6.33
N LYS A 6 -14.78 11.04 5.34
CA LYS A 6 -14.01 9.81 5.54
C LYS A 6 -12.64 9.96 4.89
N TYR A 7 -11.64 9.34 5.48
CA TYR A 7 -10.31 9.23 4.91
C TYR A 7 -10.03 7.77 4.62
N ILE A 8 -10.05 7.40 3.34
CA ILE A 8 -9.95 5.99 2.93
C ILE A 8 -8.61 5.78 2.25
N THR A 9 -7.82 4.82 2.75
CA THR A 9 -6.67 4.30 2.01
C THR A 9 -7.08 3.11 1.17
N TYR A 10 -6.75 3.12 -0.11
CA TYR A 10 -6.88 2.00 -1.02
C TYR A 10 -5.51 1.38 -1.26
N LEU A 11 -5.34 0.11 -0.88
CA LEU A 11 -4.15 -0.69 -1.16
C LEU A 11 -4.42 -1.57 -2.38
N GLU A 12 -3.60 -1.37 -3.41
CA GLU A 12 -3.62 -2.13 -4.66
C GLU A 12 -2.24 -2.78 -4.82
N THR A 13 -2.21 -4.09 -5.06
CA THR A 13 -0.96 -4.83 -5.23
C THR A 13 -1.03 -5.71 -6.45
N ASN A 14 0.11 -5.91 -7.12
CA ASN A 14 0.24 -6.82 -8.24
C ASN A 14 1.47 -7.70 -8.04
N ASN A 15 1.28 -9.03 -7.92
CA ASN A 15 2.33 -10.03 -7.80
C ASN A 15 3.43 -9.67 -6.78
N VAL A 16 3.06 -9.20 -5.59
CA VAL A 16 4.04 -8.81 -4.57
C VAL A 16 3.45 -8.93 -3.17
N LEU A 17 4.26 -9.08 -2.13
CA LEU A 17 3.82 -8.87 -0.76
C LEU A 17 3.92 -7.40 -0.40
N CYS A 18 2.88 -6.85 0.21
CA CYS A 18 2.86 -5.47 0.64
C CYS A 18 2.12 -5.26 1.96
N ARG A 19 2.62 -4.29 2.73
CA ARG A 19 2.03 -3.84 3.99
C ARG A 19 1.98 -2.32 4.02
N LEU A 20 0.80 -1.80 4.35
CA LEU A 20 0.57 -0.40 4.59
C LEU A 20 0.73 -0.07 6.08
N LYS A 21 1.45 1.03 6.35
CA LYS A 21 1.54 1.68 7.65
C LYS A 21 1.06 3.12 7.56
N VAL A 22 0.28 3.54 8.56
CA VAL A 22 -0.10 4.94 8.78
C VAL A 22 0.32 5.31 10.19
N ASN A 23 1.15 6.35 10.33
CA ASN A 23 1.74 6.77 11.60
C ASN A 23 2.37 5.61 12.40
N GLY A 24 3.04 4.69 11.70
CA GLY A 24 3.69 3.51 12.30
C GLY A 24 2.75 2.34 12.61
N ILE A 25 1.43 2.49 12.49
CA ILE A 25 0.44 1.44 12.75
C ILE A 25 0.18 0.65 11.47
N TYR A 26 0.22 -0.69 11.54
CA TYR A 26 -0.15 -1.58 10.44
C TYR A 26 -1.65 -1.51 10.18
N THR A 27 -2.06 -1.21 8.95
CA THR A 27 -3.48 -1.03 8.59
C THR A 27 -3.98 -2.10 7.62
N LEU A 28 -3.29 -2.26 6.49
CA LEU A 28 -3.64 -3.20 5.43
C LEU A 28 -2.42 -4.02 5.05
N SER A 29 -2.63 -5.27 4.68
CA SER A 29 -1.59 -6.12 4.08
C SER A 29 -2.23 -7.18 3.19
N ASN A 30 -1.42 -7.76 2.32
CA ASN A 30 -1.86 -8.83 1.43
C ASN A 30 -1.18 -10.18 1.72
N PHE A 31 -0.59 -10.36 2.91
CA PHE A 31 0.19 -11.56 3.20
C PHE A 31 -0.61 -12.86 3.17
N GLY A 32 -1.93 -12.80 3.32
CA GLY A 32 -2.82 -13.95 3.10
C GLY A 32 -3.16 -14.24 1.63
N SER A 33 -2.84 -13.35 0.68
CA SER A 33 -3.16 -13.54 -0.75
C SER A 33 -2.11 -14.40 -1.44
N ILE A 34 -2.48 -15.60 -1.91
CA ILE A 34 -1.55 -16.55 -2.57
C ILE A 34 -0.77 -15.87 -3.71
N ARG A 35 -1.43 -15.05 -4.53
CA ARG A 35 -0.79 -14.38 -5.68
C ARG A 35 -0.17 -13.03 -5.35
N GLY A 36 -0.37 -12.48 -4.15
CA GLY A 36 0.03 -11.12 -3.81
C GLY A 36 -0.65 -10.04 -4.65
N THR A 37 -1.81 -10.36 -5.23
CA THR A 37 -2.65 -9.40 -5.94
C THR A 37 -3.91 -9.18 -5.13
N ILE A 38 -4.14 -7.94 -4.71
CA ILE A 38 -5.36 -7.51 -4.02
C ILE A 38 -5.74 -6.09 -4.43
N SER A 39 -7.00 -5.74 -4.20
CA SER A 39 -7.48 -4.36 -4.16
C SER A 39 -8.43 -4.26 -2.96
N THR A 40 -8.08 -3.42 -1.98
CA THR A 40 -8.87 -3.28 -0.74
C THR A 40 -8.77 -1.88 -0.16
N GLY A 41 -9.69 -1.52 0.73
CA GLY A 41 -9.77 -0.19 1.32
C GLY A 41 -10.00 -0.22 2.84
N TYR A 42 -9.51 0.80 3.54
CA TYR A 42 -9.71 0.98 4.98
C TYR A 42 -9.88 2.45 5.35
N ASN A 43 -10.79 2.74 6.28
CA ASN A 43 -10.98 4.09 6.81
C ASN A 43 -9.94 4.37 7.90
N VAL A 44 -8.93 5.19 7.57
CA VAL A 44 -7.79 5.50 8.43
C VAL A 44 -8.00 6.73 9.32
N ALA A 45 -9.19 7.33 9.30
CA ALA A 45 -9.47 8.57 10.05
C ALA A 45 -9.09 8.49 11.54
N VAL A 46 -9.23 7.32 12.16
CA VAL A 46 -8.90 7.10 13.58
C VAL A 46 -7.40 7.06 13.88
N ILE A 47 -6.55 6.97 12.85
CA ILE A 47 -5.09 6.86 12.96
C ILE A 47 -4.40 8.17 12.56
N LEU A 48 -5.10 9.02 11.81
CA LEU A 48 -4.61 10.32 11.37
C LEU A 48 -4.56 11.31 12.54
N GLN A 49 -3.55 12.17 12.50
CA GLN A 49 -3.34 13.26 13.45
C GLN A 49 -3.53 14.60 12.74
N ASN A 50 -3.85 15.64 13.51
CA ASN A 50 -3.84 17.00 12.98
C ASN A 50 -2.40 17.39 12.57
N GLY A 51 -2.24 17.88 11.34
CA GLY A 51 -0.93 18.27 10.81
C GLY A 51 -0.22 17.14 10.07
N LYS A 52 1.05 16.90 10.40
CA LYS A 52 1.92 15.97 9.67
C LYS A 52 1.57 14.52 9.99
N ASN A 53 1.37 13.72 8.95
CA ASN A 53 1.18 12.27 9.03
C ASN A 53 2.26 11.56 8.20
N VAL A 54 2.55 10.31 8.53
CA VAL A 54 3.47 9.46 7.78
C VAL A 54 2.71 8.26 7.23
N ILE A 55 2.80 8.07 5.91
CA ILE A 55 2.27 6.90 5.22
C ILE A 55 3.46 6.19 4.58
N SER A 56 3.58 4.89 4.81
CA SER A 56 4.68 4.09 4.27
C SER A 56 4.19 2.73 3.81
N LEU A 57 4.84 2.22 2.77
CA LEU A 57 4.64 0.88 2.24
C LEU A 57 5.91 0.05 2.49
N ASP A 58 5.73 -1.17 3.03
CA ASP A 58 6.77 -2.19 2.98
C ASP A 58 6.42 -3.14 1.83
N MET A 59 7.34 -3.33 0.90
CA MET A 59 7.21 -4.23 -0.25
C MET A 59 8.21 -5.38 -0.11
N GLY A 60 7.80 -6.60 -0.48
CA GLY A 60 8.65 -7.79 -0.44
C GLY A 60 8.25 -8.81 -1.52
N PRO A 61 9.14 -9.71 -1.95
CA PRO A 61 8.81 -10.71 -2.96
C PRO A 61 7.85 -11.77 -2.41
N LEU A 62 7.12 -12.48 -3.27
CA LEU A 62 6.27 -13.61 -2.84
C LEU A 62 7.10 -14.75 -2.27
N SER A 63 8.33 -14.89 -2.76
CA SER A 63 9.30 -15.89 -2.32
C SER A 63 9.66 -15.77 -0.83
N ALA A 64 9.40 -14.62 -0.19
CA ALA A 64 9.64 -14.40 1.23
C ALA A 64 8.82 -15.34 2.14
N ARG A 65 7.78 -15.98 1.59
CA ARG A 65 7.00 -17.03 2.28
C ARG A 65 7.75 -18.35 2.44
N ASP A 66 8.71 -18.58 1.55
CA ASP A 66 9.54 -19.79 1.51
C ASP A 66 10.95 -19.50 2.04
N ASP A 67 11.10 -18.46 2.89
CA ASP A 67 12.39 -17.94 3.39
C ASP A 67 13.40 -17.60 2.28
N LYS A 68 12.88 -17.22 1.10
CA LYS A 68 13.67 -16.76 -0.05
C LYS A 68 13.42 -15.29 -0.27
N TYR A 69 14.46 -14.50 -0.51
CA TYR A 69 14.33 -13.05 -0.69
C TYR A 69 14.68 -12.65 -2.13
N VAL A 70 14.11 -13.37 -3.10
CA VAL A 70 14.41 -13.19 -4.52
C VAL A 70 13.15 -12.73 -5.23
N TYR A 71 13.16 -11.52 -5.79
CA TYR A 71 12.10 -11.07 -6.66
C TYR A 71 12.18 -11.81 -8.00
N LYS A 72 11.08 -12.46 -8.37
CA LYS A 72 10.89 -13.12 -9.67
C LYS A 72 9.67 -12.58 -10.40
N GLU A 73 8.93 -11.69 -9.75
CA GLU A 73 7.63 -11.22 -10.16
C GLU A 73 7.80 -10.04 -11.12
N LYS A 74 7.52 -10.30 -12.40
CA LYS A 74 7.47 -9.25 -13.40
C LYS A 74 6.36 -8.26 -13.07
N ASN A 75 6.66 -6.97 -13.20
CA ASN A 75 5.73 -5.86 -12.93
C ASN A 75 5.19 -5.89 -11.49
N ALA A 76 6.01 -6.33 -10.52
CA ALA A 76 5.68 -6.26 -9.11
C ALA A 76 5.48 -4.80 -8.68
N GLU A 77 4.30 -4.51 -8.14
CA GLU A 77 3.91 -3.16 -7.74
C GLU A 77 3.06 -3.21 -6.48
N CYS A 78 3.30 -2.26 -5.57
CA CYS A 78 2.39 -1.94 -4.49
C CYS A 78 2.06 -0.45 -4.52
N LYS A 79 0.78 -0.15 -4.50
CA LYS A 79 0.23 1.20 -4.57
C LYS A 79 -0.69 1.45 -3.40
N VAL A 80 -0.57 2.62 -2.79
CA VAL A 80 -1.57 3.15 -1.86
C VAL A 80 -2.05 4.51 -2.31
N ARG A 81 -3.37 4.69 -2.33
CA ARG A 81 -4.03 5.98 -2.51
C ARG A 81 -4.76 6.35 -1.23
N LEU A 82 -4.55 7.55 -0.71
CA LEU A 82 -5.39 8.12 0.34
C LEU A 82 -6.36 9.09 -0.33
N VAL A 83 -7.65 8.92 -0.06
CA VAL A 83 -8.69 9.84 -0.52
C VAL A 83 -9.45 10.46 0.64
N ARG A 84 -9.85 11.72 0.48
CA ARG A 84 -10.86 12.40 1.29
C ARG A 84 -12.20 12.21 0.60
N VAL A 85 -13.17 11.60 1.28
CA VAL A 85 -14.50 11.34 0.73
C VAL A 85 -15.54 12.09 1.54
N THR A 86 -16.41 12.83 0.86
CA THR A 86 -17.63 13.42 1.40
C THR A 86 -18.85 12.79 0.67
N PRO A 87 -20.09 13.13 1.02
CA PRO A 87 -21.27 12.68 0.26
C PRO A 87 -21.28 13.14 -1.21
N TYR A 88 -20.50 14.16 -1.57
CA TYR A 88 -20.57 14.82 -2.88
C TYR A 88 -19.30 14.66 -3.71
N GLU A 89 -18.15 14.48 -3.07
CA GLU A 89 -16.83 14.49 -3.72
C GLU A 89 -15.90 13.43 -3.13
N SER A 90 -14.90 13.06 -3.92
CA SER A 90 -13.81 12.17 -3.53
C SER A 90 -12.51 12.71 -4.10
N ASP A 91 -11.68 13.28 -3.23
CA ASP A 91 -10.42 13.91 -3.62
C ASP A 91 -9.24 13.01 -3.25
N GLU A 92 -8.32 12.80 -4.19
CA GLU A 92 -7.04 12.15 -3.89
C GLU A 92 -6.15 13.10 -3.08
N VAL A 93 -5.77 12.66 -1.88
CA VAL A 93 -4.87 13.39 -0.98
C VAL A 93 -3.43 13.03 -1.27
N THR A 94 -3.16 11.74 -1.47
CA THR A 94 -1.82 11.26 -1.86
C THR A 94 -1.90 9.91 -2.55
N ASN A 95 -0.89 9.62 -3.36
CA ASN A 95 -0.72 8.37 -4.09
C ASN A 95 0.76 7.99 -4.07
N ILE A 96 1.06 6.85 -3.46
CA ILE A 96 2.42 6.31 -3.32
C ILE A 96 2.44 5.01 -4.09
N ILE A 97 3.40 4.89 -5.01
CA ILE A 97 3.64 3.70 -5.81
C ILE A 97 5.07 3.24 -5.52
N THR A 98 5.23 1.97 -5.16
CA THR A 98 6.51 1.31 -5.05
C THR A 98 6.54 0.12 -6.01
N SER A 99 7.61 0.05 -6.79
CA SER A 99 7.85 -0.98 -7.79
C SER A 99 9.32 -1.38 -7.73
N VAL A 100 9.65 -2.56 -8.25
CA VAL A 100 11.05 -2.99 -8.27
C VAL A 100 11.75 -2.44 -9.51
N ALA A 101 12.91 -1.79 -9.31
CA ALA A 101 13.72 -1.26 -10.40
C ALA A 101 14.52 -2.39 -11.07
N ASP A 102 14.14 -2.76 -12.29
CA ASP A 102 14.84 -3.76 -13.07
C ASP A 102 16.14 -3.18 -13.63
N LYS A 103 17.29 -3.49 -13.03
CA LYS A 103 18.60 -3.10 -13.59
C LYS A 103 19.18 -4.14 -14.54
N ASN A 104 18.77 -5.43 -14.52
CA ASN A 104 19.26 -6.49 -15.44
C ASN A 104 18.62 -7.90 -15.25
N GLY A 105 17.35 -8.00 -14.84
CA GLY A 105 16.66 -9.28 -14.59
C GLY A 105 17.09 -9.99 -13.30
N THR A 106 18.02 -9.39 -12.56
CA THR A 106 18.36 -9.72 -11.17
C THR A 106 18.15 -8.46 -10.34
N LEU A 107 17.20 -8.52 -9.43
CA LEU A 107 16.79 -7.38 -8.59
C LEU A 107 17.66 -7.41 -7.33
N GLU A 108 18.79 -6.68 -7.38
CA GLU A 108 19.60 -6.43 -6.19
C GLU A 108 18.94 -5.32 -5.34
N PRO A 109 18.90 -5.46 -4.00
CA PRO A 109 18.52 -4.35 -3.13
C PRO A 109 19.61 -3.26 -3.23
N ASP A 110 19.19 -2.00 -3.37
CA ASP A 110 20.10 -0.84 -3.33
C ASP A 110 20.96 -0.82 -2.04
#